data_AF-A0A9E1XGL5-F1
#
_entry.id   AF-A0A9E1XGL5-F1
#
_cell.length_a   1.000
_cell.length_b   1.000
_cell.length_c   1.000
_cell.angle_alpha   90.00
_cell.angle_beta   90.00
_cell.angle_gamma   90.00
#
_symmetry.space_group_name_H-M   'P 1'
#
loop_
_entity.id
_entity.type
_entity.pdbx_description
1 polymer ?
#
loop_
_entity_poly.entity_id
_entity_poly.type
_entity_poly.pdbx_seq_one_letter_code
_entity_poly.pdbx_strand_id
1 'polypeptide(L)'
;MGSRPSEALKLLWKDVDFDRGNYIKRDTKSGKTLIQPMNEKVHEVLLRQRKLLNSGSAELQESSYVFPASDGGLRRLDSLKKRFSQLRDLAGIPKEFRPNYCLRDTIASMMLSNGATLAEVAYQLGHAPGSPMTRRYAKFIPAAQQSIANKAQEAMSSLLETKALAKSG
;
A
#
# COMPACT_ATOMS: atom_id res chain seq x y z
N MET A 1 -0.05 0.01 1.22
CA MET A 1 -1.46 0.11 0.79
C MET A 1 -1.62 0.56 -0.66
N GLY A 2 -0.82 1.49 -1.21
CA GLY A 2 -0.92 1.91 -2.62
C GLY A 2 -2.23 2.60 -3.04
N SER A 3 -3.26 2.65 -2.18
CA SER A 3 -4.63 3.14 -2.44
C SER A 3 -4.70 4.61 -2.76
N ARG A 4 -5.45 5.02 -3.79
CA ARG A 4 -5.65 6.45 -4.11
C ARG A 4 -6.18 7.16 -2.85
N PRO A 5 -5.76 8.40 -2.56
CA PRO A 5 -6.21 9.08 -1.35
C PRO A 5 -7.73 9.13 -1.22
N SER A 6 -8.43 9.36 -2.34
CA SER A 6 -9.90 9.31 -2.40
C SER A 6 -10.49 7.94 -2.07
N GLU A 7 -9.80 6.85 -2.40
CA GLU A 7 -10.22 5.48 -2.06
C GLU A 7 -10.02 5.21 -0.56
N ALA A 8 -8.90 5.67 0.00
CA ALA A 8 -8.64 5.54 1.44
C ALA A 8 -9.68 6.29 2.29
N LEU A 9 -10.09 7.49 1.86
CA LEU A 9 -11.10 8.29 2.57
C LEU A 9 -12.50 7.68 2.56
N LYS A 10 -12.82 6.84 1.57
CA LYS A 10 -14.12 6.16 1.46
C LYS A 10 -14.17 4.84 2.22
N LEU A 11 -13.07 4.40 2.86
CA LEU A 11 -13.02 3.14 3.58
C LEU A 11 -13.97 3.17 4.77
N LEU A 12 -14.82 2.15 4.89
CA LEU A 12 -15.79 1.98 5.96
C LEU A 12 -15.33 0.90 6.93
N TRP A 13 -15.73 1.00 8.21
CA TRP A 13 -15.40 -0.03 9.21
C TRP A 13 -15.96 -1.40 8.87
N LYS A 14 -17.12 -1.47 8.22
CA LYS A 14 -17.71 -2.73 7.73
C LYS A 14 -16.90 -3.42 6.64
N ASP A 15 -15.97 -2.69 6.01
CA ASP A 15 -15.10 -3.20 4.95
C ASP A 15 -13.73 -3.62 5.50
N VAL A 16 -13.53 -3.60 6.82
CA VAL A 16 -12.29 -3.94 7.50
C VAL A 16 -12.53 -5.21 8.32
N ASP A 17 -11.89 -6.30 7.92
CA ASP A 17 -11.92 -7.59 8.61
C ASP A 17 -10.56 -7.83 9.26
N PHE A 18 -10.49 -7.59 10.58
CA PHE A 18 -9.26 -7.77 11.35
C PHE A 18 -8.92 -9.25 11.53
N ASP A 19 -9.92 -10.11 11.68
CA ASP A 19 -9.72 -11.55 11.92
C ASP A 19 -9.15 -12.23 10.67
N ARG A 20 -9.67 -11.86 9.49
CA ARG A 20 -9.14 -12.34 8.21
C ARG A 20 -7.98 -11.51 7.68
N GLY A 21 -7.55 -10.48 8.41
CA GLY A 21 -6.42 -9.62 8.06
C GLY A 21 -6.54 -8.96 6.69
N ASN A 22 -7.74 -8.55 6.26
CA ASN A 22 -7.95 -7.93 4.95
C ASN A 22 -9.04 -6.86 4.97
N TYR A 23 -9.03 -6.00 3.94
CA TYR A 23 -10.03 -4.97 3.78
C TYR A 23 -10.50 -4.83 2.34
N ILE A 24 -11.72 -4.33 2.17
CA ILE A 24 -12.38 -4.21 0.87
C ILE A 24 -12.30 -2.76 0.39
N LYS A 25 -11.79 -2.58 -0.83
CA LYS A 25 -11.85 -1.32 -1.58
C LYS A 25 -13.06 -1.38 -2.52
N ARG A 26 -14.14 -0.70 -2.15
CA ARG A 26 -15.32 -0.53 -3.01
C ARG A 26 -15.12 0.63 -3.99
N ASP A 27 -15.88 0.62 -5.08
CA ASP A 27 -16.01 1.72 -6.04
C ASP A 27 -14.67 2.30 -6.48
N THR A 28 -13.71 1.40 -6.78
CA THR A 28 -12.43 1.82 -7.33
C THR A 28 -12.65 2.51 -8.68
N LYS A 29 -11.67 3.29 -9.15
CA LYS A 29 -11.78 4.01 -10.43
C LYS A 29 -12.09 3.10 -11.64
N SER A 30 -11.85 1.79 -11.52
CA SER A 30 -12.16 0.77 -12.54
C SER A 30 -13.52 0.08 -12.33
N GLY A 31 -14.33 0.51 -11.37
CA GLY A 31 -15.61 -0.13 -11.01
C GLY A 31 -15.48 -1.48 -10.31
N LYS A 32 -14.25 -1.92 -10.00
CA LYS A 32 -14.00 -3.23 -9.40
C LYS A 32 -13.92 -3.13 -7.88
N THR A 33 -14.49 -4.11 -7.20
CA THR A 33 -14.21 -4.36 -5.78
C THR A 33 -12.90 -5.11 -5.66
N LEU A 34 -11.99 -4.63 -4.82
CA LEU A 34 -10.69 -5.28 -4.57
C LEU A 34 -10.56 -5.62 -3.09
N ILE A 35 -10.24 -6.89 -2.80
CA ILE A 35 -9.84 -7.33 -1.46
C ILE A 35 -8.34 -7.16 -1.35
N GLN A 36 -7.88 -6.47 -0.30
CA GLN A 36 -6.47 -6.23 -0.06
C GLN A 36 -6.06 -6.82 1.30
N PRO A 37 -5.01 -7.66 1.35
CA PRO A 37 -4.46 -8.11 2.62
C PRO A 37 -3.84 -6.91 3.38
N MET A 38 -3.96 -6.96 4.70
CA MET A 38 -3.25 -6.09 5.62
C MET A 38 -1.88 -6.68 5.89
N ASN A 39 -0.86 -5.81 5.95
CA ASN A 39 0.35 -6.15 6.67
C ASN A 39 0.21 -5.73 8.14
N GLU A 40 1.14 -6.16 8.98
CA GLU A 40 1.17 -5.83 10.40
C GLU A 40 1.03 -4.33 10.66
N LYS A 41 1.74 -3.50 9.89
CA LYS A 41 1.69 -2.05 10.08
C LYS A 41 0.32 -1.46 9.78
N VAL A 42 -0.36 -1.95 8.74
CA VAL A 42 -1.72 -1.54 8.40
C VAL A 42 -2.69 -1.96 9.49
N HIS A 43 -2.57 -3.19 9.97
CA HIS A 43 -3.38 -3.70 11.05
C HIS A 43 -3.25 -2.83 12.31
N GLU A 44 -2.02 -2.53 12.73
CA GLU A 44 -1.72 -1.64 13.86
C GLU A 44 -2.32 -0.24 13.68
N VAL A 45 -2.13 0.38 12.51
CA VAL A 45 -2.66 1.72 12.22
C VAL A 45 -4.17 1.75 12.29
N LEU A 46 -4.86 0.73 11.74
CA LEU A 46 -6.32 0.67 11.75
C LEU A 46 -6.86 0.44 13.17
N LEU A 47 -6.22 -0.40 13.98
CA LEU A 47 -6.60 -0.55 15.39
C LEU A 47 -6.41 0.74 16.19
N ARG A 48 -5.27 1.41 16.01
CA ARG A 48 -5.01 2.71 16.66
C ARG A 48 -6.01 3.77 16.23
N GLN A 49 -6.37 3.79 14.94
CA GLN A 49 -7.37 4.69 14.41
C GLN A 49 -8.75 4.44 15.04
N ARG A 50 -9.17 3.18 15.18
CA ARG A 50 -10.41 2.82 15.87
C ARG A 50 -10.41 3.32 17.31
N LYS A 51 -9.32 3.07 18.05
CA LYS A 51 -9.16 3.55 19.43
C LYS A 51 -9.27 5.08 19.54
N LEU A 52 -8.64 5.81 18.61
CA LEU A 52 -8.69 7.27 18.55
C LEU A 52 -10.11 7.78 18.34
N LEU A 53 -10.86 7.20 17.41
CA LEU A 53 -12.26 7.58 17.15
C LEU A 53 -13.17 7.27 18.34
N ASN A 54 -12.97 6.12 18.99
CA ASN A 54 -13.73 5.74 20.18
C ASN A 54 -13.50 6.69 21.38
N SER A 55 -12.35 7.37 21.43
CA SER A 55 -12.07 8.42 22.42
C SER A 55 -12.47 9.84 21.97
N GLY A 56 -13.07 9.98 20.79
CA GLY A 56 -13.46 11.26 20.18
C GLY A 56 -14.85 11.73 20.59
N SER A 57 -15.38 12.72 19.84
CA SER A 57 -16.76 13.18 19.99
C SER A 57 -17.77 12.11 19.58
N ALA A 58 -19.05 12.28 19.94
CA ALA A 58 -20.10 11.32 19.61
C ALA A 58 -20.18 11.05 18.09
N GLU A 59 -20.04 12.09 17.27
CA GLU A 59 -20.07 11.98 15.81
C GLU A 59 -18.92 11.11 15.27
N LEU A 60 -17.74 11.18 15.92
CA LEU A 60 -16.59 10.36 15.54
C LEU A 60 -16.74 8.90 15.98
N GLN A 61 -17.37 8.66 17.14
CA GLN A 61 -17.63 7.32 17.65
C GLN A 61 -18.66 6.58 16.78
N GLU A 62 -19.68 7.29 16.30
CA GLU A 62 -20.76 6.74 15.47
C GLU A 62 -20.43 6.69 13.97
N SER A 63 -19.30 7.29 13.57
CA SER A 63 -18.89 7.33 12.17
C SER A 63 -18.69 5.93 11.58
N SER A 64 -19.35 5.67 10.44
CA SER A 64 -19.09 4.48 9.63
C SER A 64 -17.75 4.51 8.90
N TYR A 65 -17.14 5.68 8.72
CA TYR A 65 -15.87 5.86 8.02
C TYR A 65 -14.67 5.57 8.94
N VAL A 66 -13.62 4.98 8.37
CA VAL A 66 -12.34 4.76 9.06
C VAL A 66 -11.58 6.09 9.27
N PHE A 67 -11.69 7.01 8.31
CA PHE A 67 -11.02 8.32 8.33
C PHE A 67 -12.02 9.47 8.15
N PRO A 68 -12.94 9.68 9.11
CA PRO A 68 -14.01 10.67 8.98
C PRO A 68 -13.50 12.11 9.04
N ALA A 69 -14.34 13.06 8.64
CA ALA A 69 -14.22 14.47 9.01
C ALA A 69 -14.60 14.67 10.49
N SER A 70 -14.44 15.90 11.00
CA SER A 70 -14.74 16.22 12.40
C SER A 70 -16.22 16.06 12.77
N ASP A 71 -17.10 16.09 11.78
CA ASP A 71 -18.55 15.88 11.90
C ASP A 71 -18.94 14.40 11.76
N GLY A 72 -17.98 13.46 11.77
CA GLY A 72 -18.24 12.03 11.55
C GLY A 72 -18.49 11.65 10.08
N GLY A 73 -18.60 12.62 9.18
CA GLY A 73 -18.92 12.42 7.78
C GLY A 73 -17.71 12.08 6.90
N LEU A 74 -17.95 12.00 5.59
CA LEU A 74 -16.89 11.77 4.61
C LEU A 74 -15.93 12.97 4.57
N ARG A 75 -14.64 12.71 4.82
CA ARG A 75 -13.61 13.74 4.72
C ARG A 75 -13.40 14.22 3.29
N ARG A 76 -13.35 15.54 3.11
CA ARG A 76 -13.03 16.17 1.82
C ARG A 76 -11.56 15.95 1.45
N LEU A 77 -11.32 15.62 0.19
CA LEU A 77 -9.98 15.35 -0.34
C LEU A 77 -9.05 16.56 -0.23
N ASP A 78 -9.56 17.78 -0.44
CA ASP A 78 -8.73 18.99 -0.39
C ASP A 78 -8.25 19.32 1.02
N SER A 79 -9.06 19.02 2.04
CA SER A 79 -8.65 19.10 3.44
C SER A 79 -7.51 18.13 3.75
N LEU A 80 -7.53 16.94 3.16
CA LEU A 80 -6.43 15.97 3.28
C LEU A 80 -5.16 16.46 2.58
N LYS A 81 -5.27 16.99 1.36
CA LYS A 81 -4.13 17.58 0.63
C LYS A 81 -3.46 18.69 1.43
N LYS A 82 -4.25 19.60 2.01
CA LYS A 82 -3.74 20.70 2.85
C LYS A 82 -2.94 20.18 4.04
N ARG A 83 -3.49 19.20 4.78
CA ARG A 83 -2.80 18.57 5.93
C ARG A 83 -1.51 17.88 5.52
N PHE A 84 -1.51 17.17 4.38
CA PHE A 84 -0.28 16.55 3.88
C PHE A 84 0.78 17.57 3.48
N SER A 85 0.41 18.67 2.83
CA SER A 85 1.36 19.75 2.52
C SER A 85 2.00 20.30 3.79
N GLN A 86 1.21 20.52 4.85
CA GLN A 86 1.74 20.97 6.14
C GLN A 86 2.71 19.95 6.76
N LEU A 87 2.34 18.67 6.78
CA LEU A 87 3.22 17.60 7.31
C LEU A 87 4.51 17.49 6.49
N ARG A 88 4.43 17.61 5.17
CA ARG A 88 5.59 17.62 4.27
C ARG A 88 6.53 18.77 4.61
N ASP A 89 5.98 19.98 4.76
CA ASP A 89 6.75 21.18 5.05
C ASP A 89 7.42 21.07 6.44
N LEU A 90 6.71 20.56 7.44
CA LEU A 90 7.27 20.28 8.78
C LEU A 90 8.36 19.20 8.77
N ALA A 91 8.28 18.23 7.87
CA ALA A 91 9.28 17.18 7.71
C ALA A 91 10.48 17.61 6.85
N GLY A 92 10.53 18.87 6.37
CA GLY A 92 11.60 19.38 5.52
C GLY A 92 11.64 18.75 4.12
N ILE A 93 10.54 18.16 3.66
CA ILE A 93 10.47 17.50 2.36
C ILE A 93 10.23 18.57 1.26
N PRO A 94 10.96 18.53 0.11
CA PRO A 94 10.83 19.52 -0.95
C PRO A 94 9.41 19.70 -1.50
N LYS A 95 9.06 20.92 -1.93
CA LYS A 95 7.69 21.25 -2.38
C LYS A 95 7.28 20.54 -3.66
N GLU A 96 8.25 20.12 -4.46
CA GLU A 96 8.13 19.35 -5.69
C GLU A 96 7.64 17.92 -5.38
N PHE A 97 7.87 17.43 -4.16
CA PHE A 97 7.32 16.16 -3.70
C PHE A 97 5.80 16.25 -3.63
N ARG A 98 5.15 15.43 -4.46
CA ARG A 98 3.70 15.28 -4.52
C ARG A 98 3.32 13.97 -3.80
N PRO A 99 2.93 14.00 -2.51
CA PRO A 99 2.84 12.79 -1.68
C PRO A 99 1.98 11.68 -2.27
N ASN A 100 0.89 12.06 -2.95
CA ASN A 100 -0.09 11.13 -3.51
C ASN A 100 0.42 10.30 -4.69
N TYR A 101 1.40 10.81 -5.44
CA TYR A 101 2.03 10.12 -6.57
C TYR A 101 3.41 9.61 -6.15
N CYS A 102 4.17 10.43 -5.45
CA CYS A 102 5.51 10.09 -5.01
C CYS A 102 5.53 8.91 -4.03
N LEU A 103 4.58 8.76 -3.10
CA LEU A 103 4.57 7.56 -2.23
C LEU A 103 4.29 6.27 -3.01
N ARG A 104 3.41 6.32 -4.04
CA ARG A 104 3.20 5.17 -4.93
C ARG A 104 4.46 4.88 -5.74
N ASP A 105 5.08 5.93 -6.28
CA ASP A 105 6.29 5.79 -7.06
C ASP A 105 7.45 5.25 -6.21
N THR A 106 7.61 5.73 -4.98
CA THR A 106 8.59 5.20 -4.01
C THR A 106 8.31 3.74 -3.70
N ILE A 107 7.06 3.36 -3.39
CA ILE A 107 6.71 1.96 -3.13
C ILE A 107 7.01 1.10 -4.36
N ALA A 108 6.61 1.54 -5.55
CA ALA A 108 6.84 0.81 -6.81
C ALA A 108 8.33 0.63 -7.08
N SER A 109 9.11 1.71 -7.01
CA SER A 109 10.56 1.66 -7.24
C SER A 109 11.26 0.80 -6.20
N MET A 110 10.90 0.90 -4.91
CA MET A 110 11.48 0.05 -3.87
C MET A 110 11.15 -1.43 -4.06
N MET A 111 9.89 -1.75 -4.42
CA MET A 111 9.49 -3.12 -4.71
C MET A 111 10.30 -3.70 -5.87
N LEU A 112 10.41 -2.94 -6.97
CA LEU A 112 11.21 -3.36 -8.13
C LEU A 112 12.68 -3.52 -7.76
N SER A 113 13.29 -2.55 -7.07
CA SER A 113 14.69 -2.65 -6.62
C SER A 113 14.93 -3.87 -5.72
N ASN A 114 13.92 -4.32 -4.98
CA ASN A 114 13.96 -5.53 -4.15
C ASN A 114 13.56 -6.80 -4.92
N GLY A 115 13.49 -6.75 -6.25
CA GLY A 115 13.26 -7.90 -7.13
C GLY A 115 11.80 -8.30 -7.32
N ALA A 116 10.83 -7.46 -6.95
CA ALA A 116 9.44 -7.69 -7.30
C ALA A 116 9.23 -7.54 -8.82
N THR A 117 8.25 -8.26 -9.34
CA THR A 117 7.80 -8.17 -10.73
C THR A 117 6.87 -6.97 -10.93
N LEU A 118 6.71 -6.53 -12.18
CA LEU A 118 5.71 -5.52 -12.53
C LEU A 118 4.28 -5.99 -12.19
N ALA A 119 4.02 -7.29 -12.21
CA ALA A 119 2.71 -7.85 -11.86
C ALA A 119 2.42 -7.67 -10.36
N GLU A 120 3.38 -7.96 -9.49
CA GLU A 120 3.26 -7.75 -8.04
C GLU A 120 3.12 -6.26 -7.69
N VAL A 121 3.88 -5.39 -8.37
CA VAL A 121 3.73 -3.94 -8.23
C VAL A 121 2.34 -3.47 -8.69
N ALA A 122 1.85 -3.99 -9.83
CA ALA A 122 0.50 -3.67 -10.29
C ALA A 122 -0.56 -4.08 -9.27
N TYR A 123 -0.45 -5.30 -8.73
CA TYR A 123 -1.34 -5.80 -7.69
C TYR A 123 -1.30 -4.91 -6.43
N GLN A 124 -0.11 -4.57 -5.95
CA GLN A 124 0.07 -3.73 -4.76
C GLN A 124 -0.50 -2.31 -4.93
N LEU A 125 -0.43 -1.75 -6.14
CA LEU A 125 -0.97 -0.43 -6.46
C LEU A 125 -2.45 -0.47 -6.88
N GLY A 126 -3.07 -1.65 -7.00
CA GLY A 126 -4.44 -1.80 -7.48
C GLY A 126 -4.59 -1.41 -8.95
N HIS A 127 -3.54 -1.59 -9.76
CA HIS A 127 -3.58 -1.40 -11.20
C HIS A 127 -4.11 -2.66 -11.89
N ALA A 128 -4.89 -2.48 -12.95
CA ALA A 128 -5.27 -3.61 -13.79
C ALA A 128 -4.01 -4.27 -14.40
N PRO A 129 -4.03 -5.60 -14.64
CA PRO A 129 -2.97 -6.28 -15.38
C PRO A 129 -2.68 -5.55 -16.70
N GLY A 130 -1.40 -5.32 -17.01
CA GLY A 130 -1.00 -4.61 -18.22
C GLY A 130 -1.32 -3.10 -18.24
N SER A 131 -1.63 -2.48 -17.11
CA SER A 131 -1.90 -1.04 -17.05
C SER A 131 -0.70 -0.19 -17.55
N PRO A 132 -0.95 0.82 -18.42
CA PRO A 132 0.09 1.79 -18.82
C PRO A 132 0.75 2.49 -17.62
N MET A 133 0.01 2.66 -16.51
CA MET A 133 0.54 3.29 -15.30
C MET A 133 1.63 2.45 -14.65
N THR A 134 1.49 1.12 -14.64
CA THR A 134 2.54 0.22 -14.12
C THR A 134 3.75 0.20 -15.05
N ARG A 135 3.54 0.24 -16.37
CA ARG A 135 4.64 0.22 -17.36
C ARG A 135 5.63 1.36 -17.18
N ARG A 136 5.21 2.50 -16.63
CA ARG A 136 6.11 3.63 -16.33
C ARG A 136 7.25 3.27 -15.37
N TYR A 137 7.06 2.25 -14.53
CA TYR A 137 8.07 1.78 -13.59
C TYR A 137 9.08 0.81 -14.21
N ALA A 138 8.89 0.36 -15.46
CA ALA A 138 9.78 -0.59 -16.10
C ALA A 138 11.25 -0.11 -16.13
N LYS A 139 11.48 1.20 -16.19
CA LYS A 139 12.82 1.79 -16.12
C LYS A 139 13.57 1.56 -14.80
N PHE A 140 12.90 1.11 -13.73
CA PHE A 140 13.52 0.78 -12.43
C PHE A 140 13.88 -0.72 -12.34
N ILE A 141 13.55 -1.50 -13.36
CA ILE A 141 13.93 -2.90 -13.49
C ILE A 141 15.44 -3.13 -13.69
N PRO A 142 16.29 -2.20 -14.18
CA PRO A 142 17.73 -2.48 -14.31
C PRO A 142 18.41 -2.86 -12.99
N ALA A 143 18.11 -2.15 -11.90
CA ALA A 143 18.59 -2.54 -10.56
C ALA A 143 17.96 -3.87 -10.10
N ALA A 144 16.70 -4.11 -10.47
CA ALA A 144 16.00 -5.36 -10.23
C ALA A 144 16.63 -6.54 -10.98
N GLN A 145 17.12 -6.35 -12.21
CA GLN A 145 17.69 -7.41 -13.06
C GLN A 145 18.91 -8.03 -12.42
N GLN A 146 19.82 -7.21 -11.88
CA GLN A 146 20.97 -7.72 -11.15
C GLN A 146 20.54 -8.46 -9.87
N SER A 147 19.56 -7.91 -9.13
CA SER A 147 18.99 -8.58 -7.96
C SER A 147 18.32 -9.91 -8.32
N ILE A 148 17.59 -9.98 -9.44
CA ILE A 148 16.94 -11.20 -9.96
C ILE A 148 17.99 -12.25 -10.33
N ALA A 149 19.06 -11.85 -11.03
CA ALA A 149 20.15 -12.76 -11.37
C ALA A 149 20.81 -13.35 -10.11
N ASN A 150 21.07 -12.51 -9.11
CA ASN A 150 21.65 -12.96 -7.84
C ASN A 150 20.71 -13.91 -7.09
N LYS A 151 19.40 -13.61 -7.01
CA LYS A 151 18.41 -14.51 -6.38
C LYS A 151 18.25 -15.84 -7.10
N ALA A 152 18.32 -15.84 -8.43
CA ALA A 152 18.28 -17.06 -9.22
C ALA A 152 19.50 -17.95 -8.94
N GLN A 153 20.69 -17.33 -8.81
CA GLN A 153 21.90 -18.03 -8.40
C GLN A 153 21.77 -18.60 -6.98
N GLU A 154 21.31 -17.82 -6.00
CA GLU A 154 21.10 -18.28 -4.62
C GLU A 154 20.12 -19.46 -4.54
N ALA A 155 18.98 -19.37 -5.24
CA ALA A 155 17.99 -20.44 -5.27
C ALA A 155 18.57 -21.74 -5.88
N MET A 156 19.36 -21.61 -6.94
CA MET A 156 20.02 -22.75 -7.58
C MET A 156 21.08 -23.36 -6.66
N SER A 157 21.90 -22.52 -6.02
CA SER A 157 22.91 -22.98 -5.05
C SER A 157 22.27 -23.71 -3.87
N SER A 158 21.20 -23.15 -3.29
CA SER A 158 20.47 -23.77 -2.17
C SER A 158 19.88 -25.14 -2.54
N LEU A 159 19.33 -25.28 -3.76
CA LEU A 159 18.82 -26.56 -4.30
C LEU A 159 19.94 -27.60 -4.51
N LEU A 160 21.13 -27.16 -4.91
CA LEU A 160 22.28 -28.03 -5.11
C LEU A 160 22.87 -28.50 -3.77
N GLU A 161 22.94 -27.63 -2.77
CA GLU A 161 23.40 -27.96 -1.42
C GLU A 161 22.46 -28.93 -0.70
N THR A 162 21.14 -28.72 -0.78
CA THR A 162 20.15 -29.66 -0.19
C THR A 162 20.21 -31.03 -0.84
N LYS A 163 20.42 -31.12 -2.16
CA LYS A 163 20.61 -32.41 -2.85
C LYS A 163 21.92 -33.10 -2.50
N ALA A 164 22.98 -32.36 -2.20
CA ALA A 164 24.26 -32.93 -1.77
C ALA A 164 24.14 -33.57 -0.38
N LEU A 165 23.46 -32.91 0.56
CA LEU A 165 23.20 -33.43 1.92
C LEU A 165 22.30 -34.67 1.94
N ALA A 166 21.35 -34.77 1.01
CA ALA A 166 20.45 -35.92 0.89
C ALA A 166 21.11 -37.18 0.30
N LYS A 167 22.32 -37.08 -0.27
CA LYS A 167 23.07 -38.21 -0.85
C LYS A 167 24.15 -38.78 0.09
N SER A 168 24.40 -38.14 1.22
CA SER A 168 25.47 -38.50 2.17
C SER A 168 24.98 -39.17 3.47
N GLY A 169 23.71 -39.56 3.55
CA GLY A 169 23.13 -40.34 4.66
C GLY A 169 22.45 -41.60 4.14
#